data_AF-A0A6N8Z0V4-F1
#
_entry.id   AF-A0A6N8Z0V4-F1
#
_cell.length_a   1.000
_cell.length_b   1.000
_cell.length_c   1.000
_cell.angle_alpha   90.00
_cell.angle_beta   90.00
_cell.angle_gamma   90.00
#
_symmetry.space_group_name_H-M   'P 1'
#
loop_
_entity.id
_entity.type
_entity.pdbx_description
1 polymer ?
#
loop_
_entity_poly.entity_id
_entity_poly.type
_entity_poly.pdbx_seq_one_letter_code
_entity_poly.pdbx_strand_id
1 'polypeptide(L)'
;MVLGDIGRTIRDSITGTISRAGDVLEGTVDATRLATITALRGSRDVIGGVQEVTADAVKGAIQATSGVGAELGSTTKGAVVGVIRGVGEVAVVTVGTCSDTVRAAIRGSSEVGGDVATVARSAVEGTLETSKSVGLRAEDAAFGVALGALNGTRDVGGDLGATARDTAKGVVAGTAEVGGNVLQAVEDSTRGLVQGAAEVGGDVASVTRNAVEGAVEATGGVTVRMQDAAFSAARGAIHGSREVGGDLGATARDSIDGAVDGASQIGGSVLQVIEDTSRGLVKGTAELGGDVGSVARNAVEESIEAARRVGIRAEDAASAAANGAVSAAGSFGETTTTAVTNSVSGVVGGVSVTLRAPFRGEEKKDS
;
A
#
# COMPACT_ATOMS: atom_id res chain seq x y z
N MET A 1 5.83 8.60 25.82
CA MET A 1 7.05 9.40 26.11
C MET A 1 6.64 10.85 26.37
N VAL A 2 7.44 11.68 27.05
CA VAL A 2 7.08 13.09 27.32
C VAL A 2 7.33 13.95 26.06
N LEU A 3 6.43 14.88 25.74
CA LEU A 3 6.61 15.86 24.65
C LEU A 3 7.79 16.80 24.93
N GLY A 4 8.57 17.08 23.89
CA GLY A 4 9.52 18.19 23.86
C GLY A 4 8.82 19.56 23.82
N ASP A 5 9.62 20.63 23.77
CA ASP A 5 9.11 22.01 23.76
C ASP A 5 8.26 22.32 22.51
N ILE A 6 8.59 21.70 21.37
CA ILE A 6 7.90 21.90 20.10
C ILE A 6 6.52 21.26 20.17
N GLY A 7 6.47 20.00 20.60
CA GLY A 7 5.24 19.24 20.76
C GLY A 7 4.28 19.91 21.73
N ARG A 8 4.77 20.44 22.86
CA ARG A 8 3.95 21.22 23.81
C ARG A 8 3.39 22.49 23.17
N THR A 9 4.22 23.25 22.46
CA THR A 9 3.80 24.50 21.78
C THR A 9 2.72 24.23 20.73
N ILE A 10 2.91 23.20 19.91
CA ILE A 10 1.93 22.76 18.91
C ILE A 10 0.64 22.33 19.60
N ARG A 11 0.74 21.51 20.65
CA ARG A 11 -0.42 21.00 21.36
C ARG A 11 -1.29 22.13 21.90
N ASP A 12 -0.66 23.10 22.56
CA ASP A 12 -1.37 24.21 23.21
C ASP A 12 -1.96 25.16 22.14
N SER A 13 -1.25 25.40 21.03
CA SER A 13 -1.73 26.18 19.88
C SER A 13 -2.95 25.53 19.21
N ILE A 14 -2.88 24.22 18.94
CA ILE A 14 -3.96 23.45 18.31
C ILE A 14 -5.17 23.37 19.25
N THR A 15 -4.97 23.06 20.52
CA THR A 15 -6.05 23.02 21.54
C THR A 15 -6.80 24.36 21.57
N GLY A 16 -6.07 25.47 21.55
CA GLY A 16 -6.65 26.81 21.49
C GLY A 16 -7.38 27.11 20.17
N THR A 17 -6.93 26.57 19.05
CA THR A 17 -7.52 26.82 17.71
C THR A 17 -8.76 25.97 17.48
N ILE A 18 -8.69 24.67 17.77
CA ILE A 18 -9.83 23.73 17.66
C ILE A 18 -11.00 24.19 18.53
N SER A 19 -10.72 24.64 19.75
CA SER A 19 -11.76 25.14 20.67
C SER A 19 -12.47 26.41 20.18
N ARG A 20 -11.92 27.13 19.19
CA ARG A 20 -12.44 28.43 18.72
C ARG A 20 -13.01 28.40 17.30
N ALA A 21 -12.44 27.62 16.39
CA ALA A 21 -12.68 27.77 14.94
C ALA A 21 -13.44 26.60 14.28
N GLY A 22 -13.46 25.41 14.90
CA GLY A 22 -14.12 24.22 14.33
C GLY A 22 -13.39 23.56 13.14
N ASP A 23 -12.54 24.28 12.41
CA ASP A 23 -11.68 23.71 11.36
C ASP A 23 -10.39 23.11 11.95
N VAL A 24 -10.46 21.81 12.22
CA VAL A 24 -9.35 21.03 12.81
C VAL A 24 -8.22 20.83 11.81
N LEU A 25 -8.52 20.64 10.53
CA LEU A 25 -7.52 20.25 9.54
C LEU A 25 -6.60 21.43 9.23
N GLU A 26 -7.15 22.56 8.78
CA GLU A 26 -6.34 23.72 8.39
C GLU A 26 -5.59 24.30 9.60
N GLY A 27 -6.25 24.39 10.76
CA GLY A 27 -5.63 24.83 12.01
C GLY A 27 -4.47 23.93 12.45
N THR A 28 -4.59 22.61 12.26
CA THR A 28 -3.50 21.67 12.56
C THR A 28 -2.33 21.82 11.58
N VAL A 29 -2.63 21.93 10.29
CA VAL A 29 -1.60 22.12 9.25
C VAL A 29 -0.76 23.35 9.54
N ASP A 30 -1.40 24.49 9.79
CA ASP A 30 -0.68 25.74 10.01
C ASP A 30 0.13 25.74 11.31
N ALA A 31 -0.45 25.24 12.41
CA ALA A 31 0.24 25.16 13.69
C ALA A 31 1.48 24.25 13.61
N THR A 32 1.34 23.07 13.01
CA THR A 32 2.45 22.11 12.85
C THR A 32 3.51 22.60 11.87
N ARG A 33 3.10 23.23 10.76
CA ARG A 33 4.03 23.82 9.77
C ARG A 33 4.87 24.93 10.39
N LEU A 34 4.24 25.92 11.02
CA LEU A 34 4.94 27.06 11.61
C LEU A 34 5.89 26.64 12.73
N ALA A 35 5.46 25.71 13.58
CA ALA A 35 6.29 25.18 14.66
C ALA A 35 7.49 24.39 14.10
N THR A 36 7.28 23.55 13.09
CA THR A 36 8.35 22.83 12.40
C THR A 36 9.37 23.78 11.79
N ILE A 37 8.92 24.82 11.08
CA ILE A 37 9.82 25.83 10.49
C ILE A 37 10.63 26.55 11.57
N THR A 38 9.97 26.97 12.65
CA THR A 38 10.61 27.69 13.75
C THR A 38 11.67 26.81 14.42
N ALA A 39 11.34 25.55 14.68
CA ALA A 39 12.25 24.58 15.26
C ALA A 39 13.47 24.30 14.38
N LEU A 40 13.25 24.06 13.09
CA LEU A 40 14.34 23.76 12.16
C LEU A 40 15.24 24.98 11.94
N ARG A 41 14.68 26.19 11.78
CA ARG A 41 15.49 27.42 11.66
C ARG A 41 16.26 27.76 12.94
N GLY A 42 15.74 27.37 14.10
CA GLY A 42 16.42 27.50 15.38
C GLY A 42 17.46 26.41 15.66
N SER A 43 17.46 25.32 14.91
CA SER A 43 18.37 24.18 15.12
C SER A 43 19.77 24.49 14.63
N ARG A 44 20.78 24.06 15.40
CA ARG A 44 22.19 24.12 15.00
C ARG A 44 22.56 23.06 13.96
N ASP A 45 21.83 21.94 13.95
CA ASP A 45 21.96 20.87 12.96
C ASP A 45 20.57 20.59 12.38
N VAL A 46 20.25 21.29 11.29
CA VAL A 46 18.96 21.15 10.60
C VAL A 46 18.78 19.75 10.05
N ILE A 47 19.85 19.11 9.56
CA ILE A 47 19.80 17.80 8.90
C ILE A 47 19.58 16.70 9.94
N GLY A 48 20.36 16.70 11.03
CA GLY A 48 20.19 15.74 12.12
C GLY A 48 18.91 15.96 12.94
N GLY A 49 18.41 17.19 12.99
CA GLY A 49 17.24 17.56 13.79
C GLY A 49 15.88 17.24 13.16
N VAL A 50 15.80 16.94 11.86
CA VAL A 50 14.50 16.70 11.18
C VAL A 50 13.71 15.60 11.86
N GLN A 51 14.34 14.48 12.23
CA GLN A 51 13.66 13.34 12.82
C GLN A 51 13.06 13.67 14.19
N GLU A 52 13.82 14.36 15.05
CA GLU A 52 13.36 14.77 16.38
C GLU A 52 12.23 15.79 16.29
N VAL A 53 12.38 16.81 15.43
CA VAL A 53 11.35 17.83 15.21
C VAL A 53 10.08 17.20 14.64
N THR A 54 10.19 16.31 13.66
CA THR A 54 9.06 15.59 13.06
C THR A 54 8.32 14.79 14.12
N ALA A 55 9.06 13.99 14.90
CA ALA A 55 8.47 13.15 15.93
C ALA A 55 7.75 13.96 17.01
N ASP A 56 8.38 15.02 17.52
CA ASP A 56 7.80 15.86 18.55
C ASP A 56 6.61 16.67 18.03
N ALA A 57 6.69 17.17 16.79
CA ALA A 57 5.64 17.96 16.18
C ALA A 57 4.36 17.16 15.90
N VAL A 58 4.51 15.98 15.27
CA VAL A 58 3.37 15.09 15.00
C VAL A 58 2.73 14.61 16.30
N LYS A 59 3.54 14.23 17.30
CA LYS A 59 3.02 13.80 18.61
C LYS A 59 2.29 14.92 19.34
N GLY A 60 2.84 16.14 19.32
CA GLY A 60 2.19 17.30 19.93
C GLY A 60 0.81 17.57 19.34
N ALA A 61 0.68 17.48 18.01
CA ALA A 61 -0.59 17.65 17.33
C ALA A 61 -1.59 16.55 17.66
N ILE A 62 -1.17 15.29 17.64
CA ILE A 62 -2.02 14.16 17.98
C ILE A 62 -2.48 14.18 19.45
N GLN A 63 -1.60 14.57 20.38
CA GLN A 63 -1.99 14.70 21.78
C GLN A 63 -2.99 15.83 22.01
N ALA A 64 -2.97 16.89 21.18
CA ALA A 64 -3.99 17.95 21.24
C ALA A 64 -5.37 17.40 20.92
N THR A 65 -5.48 16.49 19.94
CA THR A 65 -6.73 15.80 19.58
C THR A 65 -7.39 15.15 20.80
N SER A 66 -6.61 14.41 21.61
CA SER A 66 -7.15 13.72 22.79
C SER A 66 -7.73 14.66 23.85
N GLY A 67 -7.21 15.89 23.93
CA GLY A 67 -7.65 16.89 24.90
C GLY A 67 -8.96 17.58 24.52
N VAL A 68 -9.33 17.58 23.24
CA VAL A 68 -10.51 18.31 22.72
C VAL A 68 -11.53 17.42 21.99
N GLY A 69 -11.28 16.13 21.88
CA GLY A 69 -12.21 15.17 21.26
C GLY A 69 -12.36 15.30 19.74
N ALA A 70 -11.33 15.84 19.06
CA ALA A 70 -11.33 15.94 17.61
C ALA A 70 -11.17 14.57 16.94
N GLU A 71 -11.51 14.49 15.65
CA GLU A 71 -11.27 13.27 14.88
C GLU A 71 -9.77 13.06 14.66
N LEU A 72 -9.29 11.88 15.06
CA LEU A 72 -7.87 11.56 15.03
C LEU A 72 -7.33 11.49 13.60
N GLY A 73 -8.09 10.94 12.66
CA GLY A 73 -7.68 10.80 11.25
C GLY A 73 -7.40 12.16 10.59
N SER A 74 -8.33 13.12 10.70
CA SER A 74 -8.14 14.46 10.13
C SER A 74 -7.01 15.23 10.82
N THR A 75 -6.86 15.09 12.14
CA THR A 75 -5.74 15.71 12.85
C THR A 75 -4.40 15.09 12.45
N THR A 76 -4.32 13.75 12.33
CA THR A 76 -3.13 13.06 11.84
C THR A 76 -2.79 13.52 10.43
N LYS A 77 -3.76 13.54 9.50
CA LYS A 77 -3.55 14.02 8.13
C LYS A 77 -2.99 15.44 8.15
N GLY A 78 -3.62 16.34 8.89
CA GLY A 78 -3.18 17.74 9.00
C GLY A 78 -1.79 17.90 9.62
N ALA A 79 -1.48 17.13 10.67
CA ALA A 79 -0.19 17.18 11.34
C ALA A 79 0.94 16.73 10.41
N VAL A 80 0.71 15.63 9.69
CA VAL A 80 1.66 15.09 8.73
C VAL A 80 1.88 16.07 7.57
N VAL A 81 0.81 16.63 7.01
CA VAL A 81 0.87 17.64 5.95
C VAL A 81 1.65 18.88 6.39
N GLY A 82 1.35 19.41 7.58
CA GLY A 82 2.02 20.59 8.10
C GLY A 82 3.50 20.34 8.41
N VAL A 83 3.84 19.19 8.99
CA VAL A 83 5.23 18.80 9.24
C VAL A 83 6.01 18.65 7.94
N ILE A 84 5.50 17.93 6.94
CA ILE A 84 6.20 17.74 5.66
C ILE A 84 6.41 19.07 4.92
N ARG A 85 5.38 19.93 4.87
CA ARG A 85 5.51 21.29 4.30
C ARG A 85 6.53 22.12 5.07
N GLY A 86 6.48 22.07 6.40
CA GLY A 86 7.40 22.80 7.27
C GLY A 86 8.85 22.36 7.10
N VAL A 87 9.08 21.05 6.95
CA VAL A 87 10.40 20.52 6.56
C VAL A 87 10.78 21.03 5.18
N GLY A 88 9.90 20.92 4.17
CA GLY A 88 10.16 21.35 2.79
C GLY A 88 10.50 22.84 2.62
N GLU A 89 10.05 23.70 3.54
CA GLU A 89 10.41 25.13 3.56
C GLU A 89 11.82 25.40 4.11
N VAL A 90 12.43 24.46 4.84
CA VAL A 90 13.72 24.65 5.52
C VAL A 90 14.79 23.66 5.05
N ALA A 91 14.40 22.48 4.60
CA ALA A 91 15.26 21.38 4.20
C ALA A 91 14.62 20.55 3.06
N VAL A 92 15.40 19.65 2.47
CA VAL A 92 14.91 18.71 1.45
C VAL A 92 14.10 17.61 2.11
N VAL A 93 12.86 17.42 1.67
CA VAL A 93 12.05 16.26 2.08
C VAL A 93 12.56 15.03 1.33
N THR A 94 12.81 13.95 2.07
CA THR A 94 13.24 12.67 1.51
C THR A 94 12.19 11.59 1.78
N VAL A 95 12.32 10.46 1.10
CA VAL A 95 11.52 9.25 1.40
C VAL A 95 11.67 8.84 2.88
N GLY A 96 12.86 9.02 3.47
CA GLY A 96 13.09 8.79 4.90
C GLY A 96 12.26 9.72 5.77
N THR A 97 12.18 11.02 5.42
CA THR A 97 11.32 11.99 6.12
C THR A 97 9.85 11.56 6.08
N CYS A 98 9.35 11.13 4.92
CA CYS A 98 7.99 10.61 4.77
C CYS A 98 7.75 9.39 5.68
N SER A 99 8.66 8.42 5.64
CA SER A 99 8.59 7.21 6.47
C SER A 99 8.59 7.51 7.97
N ASP A 100 9.50 8.38 8.42
CA ASP A 100 9.62 8.81 9.81
C ASP A 100 8.40 9.58 10.29
N THR A 101 7.80 10.39 9.42
CA THR A 101 6.58 11.15 9.74
C THR A 101 5.39 10.22 9.95
N VAL A 102 5.20 9.22 9.07
CA VAL A 102 4.17 8.19 9.23
C VAL A 102 4.40 7.37 10.50
N ARG A 103 5.65 6.94 10.75
CA ARG A 103 6.02 6.21 11.97
C ARG A 103 5.75 7.01 13.23
N ALA A 104 6.06 8.31 13.22
CA ALA A 104 5.79 9.22 14.33
C ALA A 104 4.28 9.39 14.57
N ALA A 105 3.48 9.49 13.52
CA ALA A 105 2.03 9.57 13.61
C ALA A 105 1.42 8.33 14.29
N ILE A 106 1.85 7.13 13.88
CA ILE A 106 1.37 5.88 14.47
C ILE A 106 1.77 5.79 15.95
N ARG A 107 3.01 6.11 16.30
CA ARG A 107 3.47 6.12 17.70
C ARG A 107 2.68 7.14 18.54
N GLY A 108 2.46 8.34 18.02
CA GLY A 108 1.69 9.38 18.71
C GLY A 108 0.23 8.98 18.91
N SER A 109 -0.38 8.34 17.91
CA SER A 109 -1.76 7.82 17.99
C SER A 109 -1.91 6.72 19.03
N SER A 110 -0.98 5.76 19.04
CA SER A 110 -1.02 4.67 20.02
C SER A 110 -0.90 5.18 21.46
N GLU A 111 -0.07 6.22 21.70
CA GLU A 111 0.04 6.87 23.01
C GLU A 111 -1.27 7.48 23.51
N VAL A 112 -2.21 7.83 22.61
CA VAL A 112 -3.54 8.37 22.95
C VAL A 112 -4.68 7.36 22.74
N GLY A 113 -4.37 6.09 22.50
CA GLY A 113 -5.37 5.02 22.33
C GLY A 113 -6.11 5.05 20.98
N GLY A 114 -5.50 5.65 19.96
CA GLY A 114 -6.08 5.71 18.61
C GLY A 114 -6.02 4.39 17.84
N ASP A 115 -6.89 4.27 16.83
CA ASP A 115 -6.84 3.19 15.86
C ASP A 115 -5.62 3.36 14.94
N VAL A 116 -4.67 2.42 15.06
CA VAL A 116 -3.41 2.43 14.34
C VAL A 116 -3.60 2.30 12.83
N ALA A 117 -4.55 1.47 12.38
CA ALA A 117 -4.77 1.24 10.95
C ALA A 117 -5.34 2.50 10.28
N THR A 118 -6.40 3.07 10.88
CA THR A 118 -7.00 4.33 10.43
C THR A 118 -5.98 5.47 10.42
N VAL A 119 -5.14 5.58 11.45
CA VAL A 119 -4.09 6.61 11.51
C VAL A 119 -3.01 6.38 10.46
N ALA A 120 -2.59 5.14 10.23
CA ALA A 120 -1.64 4.82 9.17
C ALA A 120 -2.17 5.28 7.81
N ARG A 121 -3.44 4.99 7.50
CA ARG A 121 -4.11 5.50 6.30
C ARG A 121 -4.04 7.02 6.20
N SER A 122 -4.51 7.74 7.22
CA SER A 122 -4.56 9.21 7.20
C SER A 122 -3.16 9.84 7.11
N ALA A 123 -2.17 9.25 7.77
CA ALA A 123 -0.79 9.71 7.72
C ALA A 123 -0.17 9.49 6.32
N VAL A 124 -0.39 8.33 5.73
CA VAL A 124 0.07 8.00 4.38
C VAL A 124 -0.59 8.90 3.34
N GLU A 125 -1.91 9.08 3.44
CA GLU A 125 -2.68 9.97 2.56
C GLU A 125 -2.15 11.41 2.63
N GLY A 126 -2.00 11.97 3.83
CA GLY A 126 -1.45 13.31 4.03
C GLY A 126 0.00 13.44 3.54
N THR A 127 0.81 12.40 3.70
CA THR A 127 2.20 12.37 3.22
C THR A 127 2.28 12.45 1.69
N LEU A 128 1.47 11.64 1.00
CA LEU A 128 1.49 11.59 -0.46
C LEU A 128 0.79 12.78 -1.09
N GLU A 129 -0.26 13.31 -0.46
CA GLU A 129 -0.90 14.56 -0.88
C GLU A 129 0.10 15.73 -0.87
N THR A 130 0.99 15.76 0.11
CA THR A 130 2.02 16.81 0.21
C THR A 130 3.27 16.56 -0.60
N SER A 131 3.54 15.33 -1.05
CA SER A 131 4.79 14.97 -1.72
C SER A 131 5.07 15.90 -2.91
N LYS A 132 4.05 16.17 -3.74
CA LYS A 132 4.17 17.02 -4.94
C LYS A 132 4.52 18.46 -4.59
N SER A 133 3.97 18.99 -3.50
CA SER A 133 4.24 20.36 -3.04
C SER A 133 5.68 20.57 -2.55
N VAL A 134 6.35 19.48 -2.15
CA VAL A 134 7.74 19.49 -1.67
C VAL A 134 8.73 18.89 -2.69
N GLY A 135 8.29 18.68 -3.93
CA GLY A 135 9.13 18.22 -5.04
C GLY A 135 9.38 16.70 -5.10
N LEU A 136 8.62 15.90 -4.33
CA LEU A 136 8.66 14.44 -4.38
C LEU A 136 7.49 13.87 -5.20
N ARG A 137 7.75 12.87 -6.04
CA ARG A 137 6.67 12.12 -6.69
C ARG A 137 6.01 11.20 -5.65
N ALA A 138 4.69 11.07 -5.72
CA ALA A 138 3.96 10.24 -4.75
C ALA A 138 4.37 8.76 -4.86
N GLU A 139 4.57 8.27 -6.09
CA GLU A 139 5.08 6.92 -6.33
C GLU A 139 6.47 6.68 -5.72
N ASP A 140 7.39 7.66 -5.75
CA ASP A 140 8.73 7.53 -5.16
C ASP A 140 8.67 7.40 -3.63
N ALA A 141 7.63 7.96 -3.00
CA ALA A 141 7.43 7.90 -1.56
C ALA A 141 6.60 6.69 -1.11
N ALA A 142 5.83 6.05 -2.00
CA ALA A 142 4.88 5.00 -1.69
C ALA A 142 5.51 3.79 -0.96
N PHE A 143 6.70 3.36 -1.41
CA PHE A 143 7.46 2.30 -0.76
C PHE A 143 7.92 2.68 0.66
N GLY A 144 8.43 3.90 0.84
CA GLY A 144 8.95 4.36 2.13
C GLY A 144 7.85 4.59 3.17
N VAL A 145 6.69 5.11 2.77
CA VAL A 145 5.55 5.28 3.68
C VAL A 145 4.95 3.94 4.08
N ALA A 146 4.93 2.95 3.18
CA ALA A 146 4.53 1.58 3.49
C ALA A 146 5.43 0.94 4.55
N LEU A 147 6.75 1.03 4.39
CA LEU A 147 7.71 0.58 5.40
C LEU A 147 7.56 1.34 6.72
N GLY A 148 7.37 2.66 6.66
CA GLY A 148 7.17 3.51 7.83
C GLY A 148 5.94 3.11 8.64
N ALA A 149 4.86 2.77 7.93
CA ALA A 149 3.60 2.33 8.53
C ALA A 149 3.74 1.01 9.29
N LEU A 150 4.39 0.00 8.70
CA LEU A 150 4.58 -1.30 9.37
C LEU A 150 5.60 -1.23 10.50
N ASN A 151 6.69 -0.49 10.33
CA ASN A 151 7.65 -0.25 11.40
C ASN A 151 6.99 0.46 12.59
N GLY A 152 6.19 1.51 12.31
CA GLY A 152 5.41 2.20 13.35
C GLY A 152 4.42 1.29 14.04
N THR A 153 3.70 0.47 13.26
CA THR A 153 2.72 -0.49 13.79
C THR A 153 3.39 -1.54 14.68
N ARG A 154 4.54 -2.08 14.27
CA ARG A 154 5.28 -3.03 15.12
C ARG A 154 5.77 -2.38 16.40
N ASP A 155 6.30 -1.15 16.35
CA ASP A 155 6.78 -0.46 17.55
C ASP A 155 5.71 -0.33 18.63
N VAL A 156 4.44 -0.25 18.21
CA VAL A 156 3.29 -0.10 19.11
C VAL A 156 2.50 -1.40 19.33
N GLY A 157 2.92 -2.51 18.71
CA GLY A 157 2.24 -3.80 18.81
C GLY A 157 0.85 -3.84 18.16
N GLY A 158 0.63 -3.05 17.10
CA GLY A 158 -0.64 -3.01 16.36
C GLY A 158 -0.82 -4.17 15.36
N ASP A 159 -2.00 -4.23 14.75
CA ASP A 159 -2.33 -5.21 13.72
C ASP A 159 -1.70 -4.84 12.36
N LEU A 160 -0.67 -5.58 11.95
CA LEU A 160 0.04 -5.34 10.70
C LEU A 160 -0.83 -5.59 9.46
N GLY A 161 -1.77 -6.54 9.52
CA GLY A 161 -2.67 -6.84 8.41
C GLY A 161 -3.65 -5.67 8.18
N ALA A 162 -4.32 -5.25 9.24
CA ALA A 162 -5.21 -4.08 9.18
C ALA A 162 -4.45 -2.82 8.73
N THR A 163 -3.25 -2.57 9.28
CA THR A 163 -2.42 -1.45 8.82
C THR A 163 -2.04 -1.58 7.35
N ALA A 164 -1.69 -2.77 6.86
CA ALA A 164 -1.31 -2.96 5.46
C ALA A 164 -2.47 -2.61 4.52
N ARG A 165 -3.69 -3.07 4.83
CA ARG A 165 -4.90 -2.74 4.06
C ARG A 165 -5.14 -1.23 4.02
N ASP A 166 -5.14 -0.60 5.18
CA ASP A 166 -5.43 0.83 5.31
C ASP A 166 -4.32 1.72 4.76
N THR A 167 -3.07 1.28 4.85
CA THR A 167 -1.92 1.92 4.19
C THR A 167 -2.07 1.87 2.67
N ALA A 168 -2.39 0.71 2.09
CA ALA A 168 -2.61 0.59 0.65
C ALA A 168 -3.75 1.51 0.17
N LYS A 169 -4.84 1.64 0.94
CA LYS A 169 -5.90 2.62 0.67
C LYS A 169 -5.41 4.06 0.71
N GLY A 170 -4.61 4.41 1.73
CA GLY A 170 -4.00 5.73 1.86
C GLY A 170 -3.07 6.05 0.69
N VAL A 171 -2.32 5.06 0.19
CA VAL A 171 -1.45 5.21 -0.99
C VAL A 171 -2.26 5.54 -2.23
N VAL A 172 -3.32 4.76 -2.49
CA VAL A 172 -4.18 4.97 -3.66
C VAL A 172 -4.85 6.34 -3.60
N ALA A 173 -5.44 6.70 -2.45
CA ALA A 173 -6.14 7.97 -2.27
C ALA A 173 -5.17 9.16 -2.41
N GLY A 174 -4.07 9.18 -1.65
CA GLY A 174 -3.11 10.28 -1.66
C GLY A 174 -2.41 10.46 -3.01
N THR A 175 -2.07 9.36 -3.69
CA THR A 175 -1.48 9.43 -5.04
C THR A 175 -2.48 9.95 -6.07
N ALA A 176 -3.75 9.51 -5.98
CA ALA A 176 -4.80 9.97 -6.89
C ALA A 176 -5.10 11.46 -6.71
N GLU A 177 -5.11 11.95 -5.47
CA GLU A 177 -5.38 13.36 -5.14
C GLU A 177 -4.37 14.32 -5.78
N VAL A 178 -3.09 13.91 -5.89
CA VAL A 178 -2.04 14.71 -6.55
C VAL A 178 -1.90 14.47 -8.06
N GLY A 179 -2.72 13.57 -8.61
CA GLY A 179 -2.65 13.12 -10.01
C GLY A 179 -1.37 12.35 -10.35
N GLY A 180 -0.85 11.58 -9.39
CA GLY A 180 0.35 10.75 -9.55
C GLY A 180 0.08 9.43 -10.27
N ASN A 181 1.13 8.63 -10.47
CA ASN A 181 0.99 7.30 -11.07
C ASN A 181 0.50 6.28 -10.03
N VAL A 182 -0.82 6.17 -9.86
CA VAL A 182 -1.43 5.31 -8.84
C VAL A 182 -1.03 3.84 -9.00
N LEU A 183 -0.95 3.32 -10.23
CA LEU A 183 -0.62 1.91 -10.44
C LEU A 183 0.82 1.58 -10.03
N GLN A 184 1.76 2.50 -10.28
CA GLN A 184 3.13 2.35 -9.79
C GLN A 184 3.19 2.49 -8.27
N ALA A 185 2.47 3.46 -7.69
CA ALA A 185 2.40 3.59 -6.24
C ALA A 185 1.80 2.36 -5.56
N VAL A 186 0.79 1.70 -6.16
CA VAL A 186 0.22 0.43 -5.69
C VAL A 186 1.27 -0.69 -5.73
N GLU A 187 2.02 -0.82 -6.82
CA GLU A 187 3.10 -1.81 -6.93
C GLU A 187 4.17 -1.58 -5.86
N ASP A 188 4.69 -0.36 -5.76
CA ASP A 188 5.76 0.03 -4.85
C ASP A 188 5.33 -0.05 -3.37
N SER A 189 4.09 0.33 -3.05
CA SER A 189 3.56 0.21 -1.69
C SER A 189 3.29 -1.23 -1.29
N THR A 190 2.73 -2.06 -2.16
CA THR A 190 2.50 -3.48 -1.86
C THR A 190 3.83 -4.19 -1.64
N ARG A 191 4.84 -3.90 -2.49
CA ARG A 191 6.21 -4.36 -2.29
C ARG A 191 6.78 -3.92 -0.94
N GLY A 192 6.64 -2.64 -0.59
CA GLY A 192 7.11 -2.09 0.69
C GLY A 192 6.40 -2.68 1.91
N LEU A 193 5.10 -2.98 1.81
CA LEU A 193 4.33 -3.63 2.87
C LEU A 193 4.80 -5.08 3.08
N VAL A 194 4.94 -5.85 2.00
CA VAL A 194 5.41 -7.25 2.09
C VAL A 194 6.83 -7.33 2.65
N GLN A 195 7.73 -6.47 2.14
CA GLN A 195 9.09 -6.39 2.66
C GLN A 195 9.11 -5.97 4.13
N GLY A 196 8.35 -4.92 4.47
CA GLY A 196 8.24 -4.43 5.85
C GLY A 196 7.74 -5.51 6.79
N ALA A 197 6.73 -6.29 6.40
CA ALA A 197 6.23 -7.40 7.20
C ALA A 197 7.33 -8.40 7.53
N ALA A 198 8.15 -8.78 6.56
CA ALA A 198 9.24 -9.73 6.79
C ALA A 198 10.36 -9.12 7.65
N GLU A 199 10.77 -7.87 7.39
CA GLU A 199 11.81 -7.17 8.16
C GLU A 199 11.42 -7.03 9.64
N VAL A 200 10.13 -6.78 9.88
CA VAL A 200 9.58 -6.63 11.21
C VAL A 200 9.14 -7.99 11.80
N GLY A 201 9.35 -9.12 11.13
CA GLY A 201 8.98 -10.45 11.63
C GLY A 201 7.47 -10.62 11.88
N GLY A 202 6.66 -9.98 11.04
CA GLY A 202 5.20 -10.11 10.99
C GLY A 202 4.73 -11.26 10.10
N ASP A 203 3.41 -11.43 10.04
CA ASP A 203 2.77 -12.41 9.17
C ASP A 203 2.71 -11.87 7.73
N VAL A 204 3.65 -12.33 6.89
CA VAL A 204 3.76 -11.92 5.49
C VAL A 204 2.54 -12.33 4.67
N ALA A 205 1.91 -13.48 4.98
CA ALA A 205 0.72 -13.95 4.28
C ALA A 205 -0.47 -13.01 4.54
N SER A 206 -0.72 -12.73 5.82
CA SER A 206 -1.75 -11.78 6.24
C SER A 206 -1.52 -10.38 5.65
N VAL A 207 -0.29 -9.87 5.71
CA VAL A 207 0.03 -8.55 5.15
C VAL A 207 -0.14 -8.52 3.62
N THR A 208 0.31 -9.55 2.91
CA THR A 208 0.17 -9.64 1.45
C THR A 208 -1.29 -9.55 1.04
N ARG A 209 -2.13 -10.40 1.64
CA ARG A 209 -3.58 -10.43 1.40
C ARG A 209 -4.21 -9.06 1.64
N ASN A 210 -3.98 -8.51 2.82
CA ASN A 210 -4.57 -7.24 3.23
C ASN A 210 -4.09 -6.06 2.37
N ALA A 211 -2.81 -6.02 1.98
CA ALA A 211 -2.27 -4.99 1.10
C ALA A 211 -2.94 -5.02 -0.28
N VAL A 212 -3.08 -6.20 -0.89
CA VAL A 212 -3.74 -6.36 -2.18
C VAL A 212 -5.23 -6.03 -2.07
N GLU A 213 -5.91 -6.49 -1.00
CA GLU A 213 -7.31 -6.14 -0.72
C GLU A 213 -7.50 -4.63 -0.64
N GLY A 214 -6.68 -3.95 0.16
CA GLY A 214 -6.75 -2.49 0.35
C GLY A 214 -6.49 -1.72 -0.95
N ALA A 215 -5.53 -2.16 -1.76
CA ALA A 215 -5.24 -1.55 -3.06
C ALA A 215 -6.42 -1.70 -4.04
N VAL A 216 -7.03 -2.88 -4.11
CA VAL A 216 -8.17 -3.14 -5.01
C VAL A 216 -9.42 -2.40 -4.52
N GLU A 217 -9.75 -2.49 -3.24
CA GLU A 217 -10.92 -1.83 -2.65
C GLU A 217 -10.85 -0.30 -2.83
N ALA A 218 -9.66 0.29 -2.67
CA ALA A 218 -9.48 1.74 -2.82
C ALA A 218 -9.80 2.26 -4.22
N THR A 219 -9.80 1.40 -5.25
CA THR A 219 -10.17 1.80 -6.61
C THR A 219 -11.62 2.27 -6.72
N GLY A 220 -12.52 1.85 -5.82
CA GLY A 220 -13.91 2.31 -5.81
C GLY A 220 -14.09 3.81 -5.58
N GLY A 221 -13.06 4.50 -5.06
CA GLY A 221 -13.06 5.95 -4.81
C GLY A 221 -12.24 6.78 -5.81
N VAL A 222 -11.58 6.16 -6.79
CA VAL A 222 -10.67 6.84 -7.72
C VAL A 222 -10.90 6.40 -9.17
N THR A 223 -10.20 7.02 -10.14
CA THR A 223 -10.40 6.76 -11.58
C THR A 223 -9.64 5.52 -12.11
N VAL A 224 -9.07 4.71 -11.23
CA VAL A 224 -8.28 3.52 -11.56
C VAL A 224 -9.20 2.31 -11.69
N ARG A 225 -8.92 1.44 -12.66
CA ARG A 225 -9.67 0.18 -12.77
C ARG A 225 -9.16 -0.82 -11.73
N MET A 226 -10.08 -1.48 -11.04
CA MET A 226 -9.77 -2.50 -10.05
C MET A 226 -8.82 -3.60 -10.55
N GLN A 227 -8.94 -3.99 -11.83
CA GLN A 227 -8.11 -5.04 -12.42
C GLN A 227 -6.66 -4.57 -12.64
N ASP A 228 -6.49 -3.31 -13.04
CA ASP A 228 -5.17 -2.70 -13.19
C ASP A 228 -4.48 -2.60 -11.82
N ALA A 229 -5.21 -2.21 -10.77
CA ALA A 229 -4.69 -2.18 -9.40
C ALA A 229 -4.36 -3.59 -8.88
N ALA A 230 -5.22 -4.57 -9.14
CA ALA A 230 -4.98 -5.96 -8.75
C ALA A 230 -3.73 -6.54 -9.42
N PHE A 231 -3.54 -6.26 -10.70
CA PHE A 231 -2.32 -6.61 -11.45
C PHE A 231 -1.07 -5.97 -10.83
N SER A 232 -1.09 -4.66 -10.56
CA SER A 232 0.04 -3.94 -9.96
C SER A 232 0.34 -4.39 -8.54
N ALA A 233 -0.68 -4.60 -7.71
CA ALA A 233 -0.52 -5.06 -6.33
C ALA A 233 0.07 -6.48 -6.31
N ALA A 234 -0.43 -7.39 -7.15
CA ALA A 234 0.11 -8.74 -7.28
C ALA A 234 1.59 -8.76 -7.70
N ARG A 235 1.97 -7.91 -8.66
CA ARG A 235 3.37 -7.76 -9.08
C ARG A 235 4.24 -7.24 -7.93
N GLY A 236 3.77 -6.22 -7.21
CA GLY A 236 4.43 -5.67 -6.03
C GLY A 236 4.62 -6.71 -4.92
N ALA A 237 3.59 -7.53 -4.66
CA ALA A 237 3.65 -8.61 -3.68
C ALA A 237 4.71 -9.66 -4.02
N ILE A 238 4.83 -10.05 -5.30
CA ILE A 238 5.87 -10.98 -5.76
C ILE A 238 7.27 -10.37 -5.65
N HIS A 239 7.44 -9.09 -6.02
CA HIS A 239 8.71 -8.39 -5.87
C HIS A 239 9.14 -8.32 -4.40
N GLY A 240 8.24 -7.91 -3.51
CA GLY A 240 8.50 -7.83 -2.08
C GLY A 240 8.84 -9.21 -1.49
N SER A 241 8.07 -10.24 -1.85
CA SER A 241 8.31 -11.61 -1.39
C SER A 241 9.64 -12.16 -1.89
N ARG A 242 10.02 -11.89 -3.15
CA ARG A 242 11.31 -12.30 -3.72
C ARG A 242 12.48 -11.69 -2.97
N GLU A 243 12.39 -10.41 -2.62
CA GLU A 243 13.45 -9.65 -1.93
C GLU A 243 13.74 -10.18 -0.53
N VAL A 244 12.71 -10.72 0.13
CA VAL A 244 12.83 -11.30 1.46
C VAL A 244 12.97 -12.82 1.44
N GLY A 245 13.09 -13.42 0.26
CA GLY A 245 13.23 -14.87 0.09
C GLY A 245 11.96 -15.66 0.48
N GLY A 246 10.79 -15.04 0.41
CA GLY A 246 9.50 -15.62 0.71
C GLY A 246 9.01 -16.65 -0.32
N ASP A 247 7.97 -17.39 0.07
CA ASP A 247 7.31 -18.37 -0.80
C ASP A 247 6.39 -17.67 -1.81
N LEU A 248 6.81 -17.65 -3.08
CA LEU A 248 6.03 -17.04 -4.17
C LEU A 248 4.71 -17.77 -4.44
N GLY A 249 4.63 -19.07 -4.16
CA GLY A 249 3.39 -19.84 -4.29
C GLY A 249 2.38 -19.44 -3.21
N ALA A 250 2.82 -19.29 -1.96
CA ALA A 250 1.97 -18.76 -0.89
C ALA A 250 1.53 -17.32 -1.19
N THR A 251 2.47 -16.47 -1.61
CA THR A 251 2.21 -15.09 -2.04
C THR A 251 1.15 -15.01 -3.13
N ALA A 252 1.19 -15.93 -4.10
CA ALA A 252 0.22 -16.03 -5.17
C ALA A 252 -1.19 -16.32 -4.64
N ARG A 253 -1.32 -17.24 -3.67
CA ARG A 253 -2.61 -17.52 -3.03
C ARG A 253 -3.12 -16.30 -2.28
N ASP A 254 -2.32 -15.74 -1.39
CA ASP A 254 -2.75 -14.59 -0.58
C ASP A 254 -3.09 -13.35 -1.43
N SER A 255 -2.40 -13.15 -2.55
CA SER A 255 -2.71 -12.06 -3.49
C SER A 255 -4.04 -12.28 -4.21
N ILE A 256 -4.35 -13.52 -4.63
CA ILE A 256 -5.65 -13.84 -5.24
C ILE A 256 -6.77 -13.63 -4.22
N ASP A 257 -6.59 -14.15 -3.01
CA ASP A 257 -7.62 -14.06 -1.98
C ASP A 257 -7.90 -12.60 -1.59
N GLY A 258 -6.85 -11.79 -1.40
CA GLY A 258 -6.96 -10.36 -1.13
C GLY A 258 -7.60 -9.59 -2.29
N ALA A 259 -7.23 -9.90 -3.54
CA ALA A 259 -7.81 -9.25 -4.71
C ALA A 259 -9.31 -9.57 -4.86
N VAL A 260 -9.70 -10.82 -4.62
CA VAL A 260 -11.11 -11.26 -4.63
C VAL A 260 -11.90 -10.59 -3.51
N ASP A 261 -11.33 -10.44 -2.32
CA ASP A 261 -11.97 -9.75 -1.20
C ASP A 261 -12.18 -8.27 -1.50
N GLY A 262 -11.15 -7.58 -1.99
CA GLY A 262 -11.25 -6.18 -2.38
C GLY A 262 -12.28 -5.97 -3.49
N ALA A 263 -12.29 -6.85 -4.51
CA ALA A 263 -13.26 -6.83 -5.60
C ALA A 263 -14.70 -7.01 -5.11
N SER A 264 -14.90 -7.95 -4.17
CA SER A 264 -16.21 -8.28 -3.61
C SER A 264 -16.78 -7.13 -2.79
N GLN A 265 -15.93 -6.39 -2.06
CA GLN A 265 -16.35 -5.27 -1.23
C GLN A 265 -16.89 -4.08 -2.04
N ILE A 266 -16.35 -3.84 -3.24
CA ILE A 266 -16.79 -2.74 -4.11
C ILE A 266 -17.73 -3.20 -5.24
N GLY A 267 -18.18 -4.45 -5.21
CA GLY A 267 -19.15 -5.00 -6.17
C GLY A 267 -18.62 -5.14 -7.60
N GLY A 268 -17.32 -5.33 -7.77
CA GLY A 268 -16.68 -5.37 -9.08
C GLY A 268 -16.58 -6.77 -9.71
N SER A 269 -15.97 -6.83 -10.90
CA SER A 269 -15.87 -8.08 -11.68
C SER A 269 -14.77 -9.01 -11.13
N VAL A 270 -15.16 -9.92 -10.24
CA VAL A 270 -14.24 -10.88 -9.59
C VAL A 270 -13.46 -11.71 -10.61
N LEU A 271 -14.10 -12.19 -11.68
CA LEU A 271 -13.41 -13.00 -12.71
C LEU A 271 -12.30 -12.23 -13.43
N GLN A 272 -12.53 -10.96 -13.76
CA GLN A 272 -11.51 -10.13 -14.41
C GLN A 272 -10.37 -9.79 -13.44
N VAL A 273 -10.69 -9.58 -12.16
CA VAL A 273 -9.65 -9.40 -11.13
C VAL A 273 -8.81 -10.65 -10.98
N ILE A 274 -9.41 -11.84 -10.92
CA ILE A 274 -8.67 -13.11 -10.86
C ILE A 274 -7.73 -13.26 -12.07
N GLU A 275 -8.22 -12.95 -13.28
CA GLU A 275 -7.41 -12.97 -14.50
C GLU A 275 -6.20 -12.03 -14.40
N ASP A 276 -6.43 -10.77 -14.03
CA ASP A 276 -5.38 -9.76 -14.00
C ASP A 276 -4.43 -9.88 -12.80
N THR A 277 -4.90 -10.35 -11.65
CA THR A 277 -4.04 -10.75 -10.53
C THR A 277 -3.13 -11.90 -10.96
N SER A 278 -3.66 -12.95 -11.57
CA SER A 278 -2.86 -14.09 -12.05
C SER A 278 -1.83 -13.67 -13.11
N ARG A 279 -2.22 -12.74 -14.00
CA ARG A 279 -1.33 -12.12 -14.98
C ARG A 279 -0.20 -11.34 -14.29
N GLY A 280 -0.52 -10.55 -13.26
CA GLY A 280 0.47 -9.81 -12.47
C GLY A 280 1.45 -10.71 -11.73
N LEU A 281 0.94 -11.77 -11.08
CA LEU A 281 1.73 -12.76 -10.36
C LEU A 281 2.75 -13.47 -11.26
N VAL A 282 2.29 -13.99 -12.41
CA VAL A 282 3.16 -14.71 -13.34
C VAL A 282 4.15 -13.78 -14.01
N LYS A 283 3.73 -12.56 -14.39
CA LYS A 283 4.65 -11.58 -14.96
C LYS A 283 5.74 -11.18 -13.96
N GLY A 284 5.37 -10.84 -12.73
CA GLY A 284 6.33 -10.52 -11.67
C GLY A 284 7.29 -11.68 -11.39
N THR A 285 6.78 -12.92 -11.38
CA THR A 285 7.61 -14.11 -11.17
C THR A 285 8.60 -14.33 -12.32
N ALA A 286 8.16 -14.15 -13.56
CA ALA A 286 8.99 -14.30 -14.74
C ALA A 286 10.11 -13.25 -14.81
N GLU A 287 9.80 -11.98 -14.48
CA GLU A 287 10.79 -10.89 -14.41
C GLU A 287 11.91 -11.17 -13.41
N LEU A 288 11.60 -11.91 -12.33
CA LEU A 288 12.54 -12.25 -11.26
C LEU A 288 13.17 -13.65 -11.43
N GLY A 289 12.88 -14.34 -12.54
CA GLY A 289 13.38 -15.68 -12.83
C GLY A 289 12.90 -16.76 -11.86
N GLY A 290 11.71 -16.59 -11.27
CA GLY A 290 11.10 -17.57 -10.37
C GLY A 290 10.38 -18.72 -11.09
N ASP A 291 9.84 -19.67 -10.32
CA ASP A 291 9.04 -20.77 -10.85
C ASP A 291 7.62 -20.31 -11.22
N VAL A 292 7.46 -19.87 -12.46
CA VAL A 292 6.19 -19.42 -13.04
C VAL A 292 5.12 -20.51 -13.08
N GLY A 293 5.50 -21.78 -13.19
CA GLY A 293 4.56 -22.90 -13.27
C GLY A 293 3.90 -23.14 -11.92
N SER A 294 4.72 -23.19 -10.87
CA SER A 294 4.23 -23.29 -9.49
C SER A 294 3.37 -22.08 -9.10
N VAL A 295 3.80 -20.85 -9.41
CA VAL A 295 3.00 -19.63 -9.11
C VAL A 295 1.66 -19.65 -9.84
N ALA A 296 1.66 -19.96 -11.14
CA ALA A 296 0.43 -20.03 -11.93
C ALA A 296 -0.54 -21.09 -11.37
N ARG A 297 -0.02 -22.27 -11.01
CA ARG A 297 -0.83 -23.34 -10.43
C ARG A 297 -1.43 -22.93 -9.09
N ASN A 298 -0.65 -22.33 -8.20
CA ASN A 298 -1.14 -21.85 -6.90
C ASN A 298 -2.21 -20.76 -7.06
N ALA A 299 -2.04 -19.85 -8.02
CA ALA A 299 -3.06 -18.84 -8.33
C ALA A 299 -4.38 -19.48 -8.80
N VAL A 300 -4.32 -20.51 -9.64
CA VAL A 300 -5.52 -21.24 -10.11
C VAL A 300 -6.20 -22.00 -8.97
N GLU A 301 -5.42 -22.73 -8.15
CA GLU A 301 -5.93 -23.46 -6.99
C GLU A 301 -6.64 -22.51 -6.02
N GLU A 302 -6.05 -21.36 -5.70
CA GLU A 302 -6.70 -20.38 -4.83
C GLU A 302 -7.92 -19.73 -5.48
N SER A 303 -7.86 -19.45 -6.78
CA SER A 303 -9.01 -18.89 -7.51
C SER A 303 -10.25 -19.78 -7.43
N ILE A 304 -10.06 -21.10 -7.39
CA ILE A 304 -11.14 -22.08 -7.19
C ILE A 304 -11.73 -21.95 -5.79
N GLU A 305 -10.90 -21.85 -4.75
CA GLU A 305 -11.37 -21.76 -3.37
C GLU A 305 -12.04 -20.40 -3.10
N ALA A 306 -11.41 -19.31 -3.53
CA ALA A 306 -11.98 -17.96 -3.47
C ALA A 306 -13.31 -17.89 -4.22
N ALA A 307 -13.43 -18.52 -5.39
CA ALA A 307 -14.67 -18.58 -6.15
C ALA A 307 -15.81 -19.25 -5.39
N ARG A 308 -15.54 -20.38 -4.72
CA ARG A 308 -16.54 -21.08 -3.88
C ARG A 308 -16.99 -20.19 -2.73
N ARG A 309 -16.05 -19.46 -2.13
CA ARG A 309 -16.30 -18.54 -1.01
C ARG A 309 -17.20 -17.36 -1.40
N VAL A 310 -17.02 -16.80 -2.60
CA VAL A 310 -17.80 -15.65 -3.10
C VAL A 310 -18.97 -16.03 -4.02
N GLY A 311 -19.26 -17.32 -4.16
CA GLY A 311 -20.46 -17.81 -4.86
C GLY A 311 -20.40 -17.73 -6.38
N ILE A 312 -19.22 -17.69 -6.99
CA ILE A 312 -19.05 -17.78 -8.46
C ILE A 312 -18.61 -19.18 -8.88
N ARG A 313 -18.77 -19.52 -10.17
CA ARG A 313 -18.42 -20.86 -10.67
C ARG A 313 -16.91 -21.08 -10.62
N ALA A 314 -16.48 -22.16 -9.99
CA ALA A 314 -15.07 -22.50 -9.84
C ALA A 314 -14.38 -22.70 -11.20
N GLU A 315 -15.06 -23.26 -12.19
CA GLU A 315 -14.55 -23.44 -13.55
C GLU A 315 -14.22 -22.11 -14.24
N ASP A 316 -15.08 -21.09 -14.04
CA ASP A 316 -14.86 -19.77 -14.62
C ASP A 316 -13.66 -19.09 -13.99
N ALA A 317 -13.54 -19.18 -12.65
CA ALA A 317 -12.42 -18.61 -11.92
C ALA A 317 -11.10 -19.30 -12.25
N ALA A 318 -11.09 -20.63 -12.29
CA ALA A 318 -9.92 -21.41 -12.67
C ALA A 318 -9.48 -21.07 -14.11
N SER A 319 -10.44 -20.96 -15.03
CA SER A 319 -10.17 -20.58 -16.41
C SER A 319 -9.68 -19.13 -16.51
N ALA A 320 -10.27 -18.19 -15.76
CA ALA A 320 -9.81 -16.79 -15.73
C ALA A 320 -8.36 -16.70 -15.25
N ALA A 321 -8.03 -17.34 -14.12
CA ALA A 321 -6.67 -17.37 -13.57
C ALA A 321 -5.66 -17.98 -14.56
N ALA A 322 -6.00 -19.12 -15.14
CA ALA A 322 -5.14 -19.81 -16.09
C ALA A 322 -4.91 -18.99 -17.36
N ASN A 323 -5.95 -18.32 -17.88
CA ASN A 323 -5.82 -17.45 -19.04
C ASN A 323 -4.93 -16.24 -18.76
N GLY A 324 -5.11 -15.58 -17.60
CA GLY A 324 -4.24 -14.48 -17.17
C GLY A 324 -2.78 -14.91 -17.03
N ALA A 325 -2.55 -16.06 -16.39
CA ALA A 325 -1.23 -16.65 -16.24
C ALA A 325 -0.54 -16.95 -17.58
N VAL A 326 -1.23 -17.65 -18.51
CA VAL A 326 -0.67 -17.98 -19.83
C VAL A 326 -0.44 -16.71 -20.66
N SER A 327 -1.34 -15.72 -20.58
CA SER A 327 -1.19 -14.43 -21.25
C SER A 327 0.10 -13.72 -20.80
N ALA A 328 0.38 -13.68 -19.49
CA ALA A 328 1.64 -13.14 -18.96
C ALA A 328 2.86 -13.94 -19.43
N ALA A 329 2.78 -15.27 -19.42
CA ALA A 329 3.88 -16.13 -19.84
C ALA A 329 4.29 -15.91 -21.31
N GLY A 330 3.32 -15.54 -22.17
CA GLY A 330 3.53 -15.24 -23.58
C GLY A 330 4.58 -14.15 -23.84
N SER A 331 4.73 -13.16 -22.95
CA SER A 331 5.75 -12.11 -23.12
C SER A 331 7.18 -12.57 -22.79
N PHE A 332 7.36 -13.78 -22.28
CA PHE A 332 8.66 -14.34 -21.88
C PHE A 332 9.05 -15.59 -22.70
N GLY A 333 8.39 -15.80 -23.84
CA GLY A 333 8.73 -16.84 -24.80
C GLY A 333 8.01 -18.18 -24.60
N GLU A 334 8.27 -19.09 -25.55
CA GLU A 334 7.55 -20.36 -25.68
C GLU A 334 7.82 -21.31 -24.51
N THR A 335 9.05 -21.35 -23.98
CA THR A 335 9.38 -22.21 -22.83
C THR A 335 8.58 -21.83 -21.59
N THR A 336 8.50 -20.53 -21.26
CA THR A 336 7.71 -20.02 -20.14
C THR A 336 6.23 -20.30 -20.36
N THR A 337 5.73 -20.04 -21.56
CA THR A 337 4.34 -20.31 -21.96
C THR A 337 3.99 -21.78 -21.80
N THR A 338 4.88 -22.68 -22.23
CA THR A 338 4.70 -24.13 -22.11
C THR A 338 4.72 -24.58 -20.66
N ALA A 339 5.65 -24.07 -19.84
CA ALA A 339 5.73 -24.39 -18.42
C ALA A 339 4.44 -24.00 -17.69
N VAL A 340 3.93 -22.79 -17.93
CA VAL A 340 2.67 -22.31 -17.34
C VAL A 340 1.49 -23.14 -17.86
N THR A 341 1.38 -23.33 -19.18
CA THR A 341 0.30 -24.11 -19.80
C THR A 341 0.22 -25.52 -19.25
N ASN A 342 1.36 -26.21 -19.12
CA ASN A 342 1.41 -27.57 -18.55
C ASN A 342 1.02 -27.60 -17.06
N SER A 343 1.26 -26.51 -16.34
CA SER A 343 0.96 -26.42 -14.90
C SER A 343 -0.51 -26.12 -14.61
N VAL A 344 -1.22 -25.45 -15.53
CA VAL A 344 -2.60 -24.98 -15.32
C VAL A 344 -3.64 -25.65 -16.22
N SER A 345 -3.24 -26.49 -17.17
CA SER A 345 -4.18 -27.18 -18.08
C SER A 345 -4.72 -28.48 -17.48
N GLY A 346 -5.85 -28.94 -18.01
CA GLY A 346 -6.51 -30.17 -17.56
C GLY A 346 -7.37 -29.94 -16.33
N VAL A 347 -7.12 -30.72 -15.27
CA VAL A 347 -7.88 -30.67 -14.01
C VAL A 347 -6.97 -30.17 -12.90
N VAL A 348 -7.29 -28.99 -12.36
CA VAL A 348 -6.58 -28.36 -11.24
C VAL A 348 -7.55 -28.23 -10.08
N GLY A 349 -7.18 -28.68 -8.88
CA GLY A 349 -8.08 -28.61 -7.70
C GLY A 349 -9.42 -29.34 -7.89
N GLY A 350 -9.48 -30.34 -8.78
CA GLY A 350 -10.72 -31.05 -9.13
C GLY A 350 -11.62 -30.31 -10.12
N VAL A 351 -11.17 -29.19 -10.69
CA VAL A 351 -11.93 -28.33 -11.60
C VAL A 351 -11.31 -28.35 -13.00
N SER A 352 -12.15 -28.45 -14.03
CA SER A 352 -11.70 -28.43 -15.42
C SER A 352 -11.34 -27.01 -15.84
N VAL A 353 -10.10 -26.82 -16.31
CA VAL A 353 -9.60 -25.52 -16.78
C VAL A 353 -9.71 -25.44 -18.30
N THR A 354 -10.32 -24.37 -18.80
CA THR A 354 -10.40 -24.09 -20.24
C THR A 354 -9.57 -22.88 -20.61
N LEU A 355 -8.51 -23.09 -21.39
CA LEU A 355 -7.70 -22.01 -21.93
C LEU A 355 -8.34 -21.44 -23.21
N ARG A 356 -8.45 -20.11 -23.30
CA ARG A 356 -8.81 -19.40 -24.53
C ARG A 356 -7.60 -19.45 -25.46
N ALA A 357 -7.79 -19.97 -26.66
CA ALA A 357 -6.78 -19.86 -27.72
C ALA A 357 -6.64 -18.39 -28.16
N PRO A 358 -5.41 -17.84 -28.17
CA PRO A 358 -4.80 -17.47 -29.45
C PRO A 358 -3.25 -17.49 -29.38
N PHE A 359 -2.58 -18.53 -29.88
CA PHE A 359 -1.11 -18.57 -29.88
C PHE A 359 -0.49 -19.00 -31.22
N ARG A 360 -1.19 -18.77 -32.34
CA ARG A 360 -0.57 -18.88 -33.66
C ARG A 360 -0.03 -17.49 -34.02
N GLY A 361 1.28 -17.31 -33.86
CA GLY A 361 1.97 -16.13 -34.38
C GLY A 361 1.62 -15.94 -35.85
N GLU A 362 1.45 -14.68 -36.26
CA GLU A 362 1.26 -14.33 -37.65
C GLU A 362 2.37 -14.99 -38.48
N GLU A 363 1.98 -15.96 -39.32
CA GLU A 363 2.82 -16.43 -40.41
C GLU A 363 3.20 -15.18 -41.22
N LYS A 364 4.48 -14.82 -41.18
CA LYS A 364 5.09 -13.96 -42.19
C LYS A 364 4.70 -14.55 -43.55
N LYS A 365 3.76 -13.89 -44.23
CA LYS A 365 3.59 -14.05 -45.67
C LYS A 365 4.81 -13.40 -46.30
N ASP A 366 5.79 -14.23 -46.65
CA ASP A 366 6.75 -13.88 -47.68
C ASP A 366 5.96 -13.64 -48.97
N SER A 367 6.00 -12.41 -49.47
CA SER A 367 5.64 -12.02 -50.83
C SER A 367 6.47 -10.80 -51.22
#